data_AF-A0A085YZV1-F1
#
_entry.id   AF-A0A085YZV1-F1
#
_cell.length_a   1.000
_cell.length_b   1.000
_cell.length_c   1.000
_cell.angle_alpha   90.00
_cell.angle_beta   90.00
_cell.angle_gamma   90.00
#
_symmetry.space_group_name_H-M   'P 1'
#
loop_
_entity.id
_entity.type
_entity.pdbx_description
1 polymer ?
#
loop_
_entity_poly.entity_id
_entity_poly.type
_entity_poly.pdbx_seq_one_letter_code
_entity_poly.pdbx_strand_id
1 'polypeptide(L)'
;MKTTKTLAQISNSKSFQLSEILVSWQYYTEETVILAYSEIKRRGIQINEEIEKLITAFAVAQGKPIDQLEAEFFESKNVENYQEYHNSLPQFSETVTEENKKLEKLRRDQAFQREVFEKKQANKDILYGGLWFVGGLAITLASLASGKGGFIAYGAVIFGGVQFFRGLMKN
;
A
#
# COMPACT_ATOMS: atom_id res chain seq x y z
N MET A 1 6.88 7.73 11.76
CA MET A 1 6.19 8.91 11.19
C MET A 1 4.71 8.60 11.19
N LYS A 2 3.87 9.52 11.69
CA LYS A 2 2.41 9.33 11.72
C LYS A 2 1.80 9.62 10.35
N THR A 3 0.73 8.91 10.00
CA THR A 3 0.00 9.08 8.74
C THR A 3 -0.99 10.23 8.85
N THR A 4 -1.01 11.10 7.84
CA THR A 4 -1.98 12.20 7.74
C THR A 4 -2.94 11.92 6.58
N LYS A 5 -4.24 12.04 6.84
CA LYS A 5 -5.29 12.03 5.82
C LYS A 5 -5.99 13.38 5.80
N THR A 6 -6.23 13.88 4.60
CA THR A 6 -6.96 15.13 4.36
C THR A 6 -8.45 14.94 4.59
N LEU A 7 -9.17 16.05 4.80
CA LEU A 7 -10.64 16.05 4.88
C LEU A 7 -11.29 15.36 3.66
N ALA A 8 -10.78 15.61 2.45
CA ALA A 8 -11.28 14.99 1.23
C ALA A 8 -11.10 13.46 1.23
N GLN A 9 -9.97 12.97 1.74
CA GLN A 9 -9.72 11.53 1.87
C GLN A 9 -10.63 10.90 2.92
N ILE A 10 -10.87 11.57 4.04
CA ILE A 10 -11.77 11.10 5.11
C ILE A 10 -13.22 11.06 4.64
N SER A 11 -13.72 12.16 4.04
CA SER A 11 -15.09 12.26 3.51
C SER A 11 -15.38 11.19 2.44
N ASN A 12 -14.39 10.82 1.63
CA ASN A 12 -14.54 9.76 0.61
C ASN A 12 -14.23 8.33 1.13
N SER A 13 -13.77 8.17 2.37
CA SER A 13 -13.42 6.84 2.92
C SER A 13 -14.67 6.01 3.20
N LYS A 14 -14.56 4.67 3.10
CA LYS A 14 -15.62 3.74 3.49
C LYS A 14 -15.74 3.67 5.02
N SER A 15 -16.91 3.30 5.54
CA SER A 15 -17.16 3.21 6.99
C SER A 15 -16.13 2.35 7.74
N PHE A 16 -15.78 1.18 7.20
CA PHE A 16 -14.74 0.31 7.80
C PHE A 16 -13.37 1.00 7.90
N GLN A 17 -12.98 1.79 6.90
CA GLN A 17 -11.69 2.50 6.90
C GLN A 17 -11.66 3.60 7.97
N LEU A 18 -12.80 4.25 8.24
CA LEU A 18 -12.91 5.22 9.32
C LEU A 18 -12.74 4.54 10.69
N SER A 19 -13.38 3.38 10.89
CA SER A 19 -13.22 2.58 12.11
C SER A 19 -11.79 2.08 12.29
N GLU A 20 -11.13 1.64 11.21
CA GLU A 20 -9.73 1.21 11.23
C GLU A 20 -8.79 2.32 11.71
N ILE A 21 -9.05 3.58 11.30
CA ILE A 21 -8.29 4.75 11.77
C ILE A 21 -8.42 4.90 13.30
N LEU A 22 -9.63 4.74 13.85
CA LEU A 22 -9.85 4.84 15.29
C LEU A 22 -9.17 3.71 16.07
N VAL A 23 -9.21 2.48 15.55
CA VAL A 23 -8.52 1.31 16.14
C VAL A 23 -7.00 1.51 16.13
N SER A 24 -6.49 2.08 15.05
CA SER A 24 -5.06 2.25 14.80
C SER A 24 -4.58 3.68 15.06
N TRP A 25 -5.25 4.42 15.96
CA TRP A 25 -5.05 5.87 16.15
C TRP A 25 -3.59 6.29 16.40
N GLN A 26 -2.79 5.42 17.03
CA GLN A 26 -1.37 5.66 17.33
C GLN A 26 -0.52 5.89 16.07
N TYR A 27 -0.94 5.32 14.94
CA TYR A 27 -0.26 5.45 13.64
C TYR A 27 -0.73 6.66 12.83
N TYR A 28 -1.72 7.40 13.32
CA TYR A 28 -2.30 8.56 12.65
C TYR A 28 -2.03 9.85 13.43
N THR A 29 -2.06 10.97 12.70
CA THR A 29 -2.03 12.30 13.30
C THR A 29 -3.32 12.60 14.05
N GLU A 30 -3.24 13.49 15.03
CA GLU A 30 -4.39 13.96 15.82
C GLU A 30 -5.52 14.45 14.91
N GLU A 31 -5.19 15.33 13.95
CA GLU A 31 -6.14 15.84 12.96
C GLU A 31 -6.87 14.71 12.21
N THR A 32 -6.15 13.64 11.84
CA THR A 32 -6.75 12.51 11.10
C THR A 32 -7.73 11.73 11.96
N VAL A 33 -7.39 11.52 13.24
CA VAL A 33 -8.26 10.80 14.19
C VAL A 33 -9.51 11.62 14.49
N ILE A 34 -9.36 12.93 14.72
CA ILE A 34 -10.47 13.87 14.92
C ILE A 34 -11.40 13.83 13.71
N LEU A 35 -10.86 14.01 12.49
CA LEU A 35 -11.66 13.99 11.27
C LEU A 35 -12.39 12.66 11.06
N ALA A 36 -11.75 11.53 11.34
CA ALA A 36 -12.38 10.22 11.21
C ALA A 36 -13.52 10.04 12.22
N TYR A 37 -13.32 10.46 13.46
CA TYR A 37 -14.34 10.43 14.51
C TYR A 37 -15.54 11.33 14.16
N SER A 38 -15.29 12.57 13.75
CA SER A 38 -16.34 13.51 13.34
C SER A 38 -17.13 13.01 12.12
N GLU A 39 -16.47 12.37 11.14
CA GLU A 39 -17.14 11.80 9.97
C GLU A 39 -18.01 10.60 10.34
N ILE A 40 -17.57 9.76 11.29
CA ILE A 40 -18.38 8.66 11.84
C ILE A 40 -19.65 9.21 12.50
N LYS A 41 -19.53 10.27 13.32
CA LYS A 41 -20.66 10.97 13.95
C LYS A 41 -21.62 11.52 12.90
N ARG A 42 -21.10 12.24 11.89
CA ARG A 42 -21.91 12.84 10.81
C ARG A 42 -22.70 11.79 10.04
N ARG A 43 -22.11 10.62 9.78
CA ARG A 43 -22.76 9.52 9.06
C ARG A 43 -23.73 8.71 9.92
N GLY A 44 -23.81 8.97 11.23
CA GLY A 44 -24.62 8.19 12.16
C GLY A 44 -24.18 6.72 12.27
N ILE A 45 -22.88 6.45 12.04
CA ILE A 45 -22.33 5.09 12.18
C ILE A 45 -22.30 4.75 13.68
N GLN A 46 -22.90 3.63 14.06
CA GLN A 46 -22.89 3.19 15.45
C GLN A 46 -21.46 2.86 15.89
N ILE A 47 -21.04 3.49 17.00
CA ILE A 47 -19.78 3.24 17.67
C ILE A 47 -20.07 2.20 18.76
N ASN A 48 -19.35 1.07 18.74
CA ASN A 48 -19.45 0.08 19.80
C ASN A 48 -18.57 0.47 21.01
N GLU A 49 -18.76 -0.21 22.13
CA GLU A 49 -18.03 0.07 23.38
C GLU A 49 -16.50 -0.05 23.22
N GLU A 50 -16.01 -0.91 22.33
CA GLU A 50 -14.57 -1.08 22.09
C GLU A 50 -13.96 0.15 21.42
N ILE A 51 -14.61 0.68 20.39
CA ILE A 51 -14.17 1.89 19.70
C ILE A 51 -14.29 3.10 20.64
N GLU A 52 -15.32 3.15 21.48
CA GLU A 52 -15.47 4.21 22.49
C GLU A 52 -14.32 4.22 23.51
N LYS A 53 -13.89 3.04 23.99
CA LYS A 53 -12.69 2.91 24.83
C LYS A 53 -11.43 3.41 24.12
N LEU A 54 -11.29 3.12 22.82
CA LEU A 54 -10.14 3.56 22.02
C LEU A 54 -10.13 5.09 21.82
N ILE A 55 -11.28 5.69 21.56
CA ILE A 55 -11.42 7.15 21.47
C ILE A 55 -11.08 7.80 22.81
N THR A 56 -11.55 7.22 23.91
CA THR A 56 -11.24 7.68 25.27
C THR A 56 -9.73 7.58 25.54
N ALA A 57 -9.09 6.47 25.17
CA ALA A 57 -7.64 6.30 25.30
C ALA A 57 -6.86 7.33 24.47
N PHE A 58 -7.32 7.63 23.25
CA PHE A 58 -6.76 8.70 22.43
C PHE A 58 -6.89 10.07 23.09
N ALA A 59 -8.08 10.41 23.60
CA ALA A 59 -8.36 11.67 24.28
C ALA A 59 -7.47 11.85 25.54
N VAL A 60 -7.37 10.80 26.36
CA VAL A 60 -6.47 10.77 27.53
C VAL A 60 -5.01 10.98 27.10
N ALA A 61 -4.57 10.37 25.99
CA ALA A 61 -3.22 10.55 25.47
C ALA A 61 -2.94 11.98 24.96
N GLN A 62 -3.97 12.72 24.52
CA GLN A 62 -3.85 14.15 24.19
C GLN A 62 -4.05 15.07 25.41
N GLY A 63 -4.45 14.52 26.56
CA GLY A 63 -4.70 15.26 27.79
C GLY A 63 -6.00 16.08 27.79
N LYS A 64 -6.90 15.88 26.81
CA LYS A 64 -8.16 16.62 26.68
C LYS A 64 -9.30 15.70 26.23
N PRO A 65 -10.55 15.93 26.68
CA PRO A 65 -11.73 15.25 26.15
C PRO A 65 -11.86 15.40 24.64
N ILE A 66 -12.41 14.37 23.96
CA ILE A 66 -12.55 14.37 22.50
C ILE A 66 -13.37 15.56 21.98
N ASP A 67 -14.41 15.97 22.71
CA ASP A 67 -15.24 17.12 22.31
C ASP A 67 -14.47 18.45 22.37
N GLN A 68 -13.51 18.59 23.31
CA GLN A 68 -12.64 19.76 23.37
C GLN A 68 -11.62 19.74 22.23
N LEU A 69 -11.06 18.57 21.92
CA LEU A 69 -10.16 18.40 20.77
C LEU A 69 -10.86 18.72 19.44
N GLU A 70 -12.10 18.26 19.26
CA GLU A 70 -12.92 18.62 18.09
C GLU A 70 -13.12 20.14 18.00
N ALA A 71 -13.54 20.78 19.11
CA ALA A 71 -13.79 22.22 19.14
C ALA A 71 -12.54 23.03 18.79
N GLU A 72 -11.40 22.76 19.45
CA GLU A 72 -10.14 23.45 19.19
C GLU A 72 -9.65 23.22 17.75
N PHE A 73 -9.80 22.00 17.23
CA PHE A 73 -9.44 21.69 15.86
C PHE A 73 -10.25 22.52 14.86
N PHE A 74 -11.58 22.57 14.98
CA PHE A 74 -12.42 23.34 14.05
C PHE A 74 -12.22 24.84 14.20
N GLU A 75 -12.06 25.35 15.43
CA GLU A 75 -11.67 26.75 15.68
C GLU A 75 -10.35 27.08 14.95
N SER A 76 -9.35 26.20 15.01
CA SER A 76 -8.07 26.38 14.31
C SER A 76 -8.21 26.41 12.77
N LYS A 77 -9.29 25.82 12.22
CA LYS A 77 -9.62 25.87 10.79
C LYS A 77 -10.57 27.01 10.45
N ASN A 78 -10.92 27.86 11.42
CA ASN A 78 -11.86 28.97 11.28
C ASN A 78 -13.25 28.52 10.78
N VAL A 79 -13.74 27.41 11.33
CA VAL A 79 -15.06 26.82 11.07
C VAL A 79 -15.70 26.41 12.39
N GLU A 80 -17.03 26.48 12.50
CA GLU A 80 -17.75 26.20 13.74
C GLU A 80 -17.80 24.71 14.08
N ASN A 81 -17.85 23.84 13.06
CA ASN A 81 -18.00 22.40 13.24
C ASN A 81 -17.59 21.60 12.00
N TYR A 82 -17.62 20.27 12.13
CA TYR A 82 -17.29 19.36 11.04
C TYR A 82 -18.18 19.55 9.81
N GLN A 83 -19.46 19.87 9.95
CA GLN A 83 -20.37 20.03 8.81
C GLN A 83 -19.97 21.23 7.95
N GLU A 84 -19.65 22.36 8.58
CA GLU A 84 -19.11 23.52 7.88
C GLU A 84 -17.77 23.20 7.22
N TYR A 85 -16.87 22.52 7.93
CA TYR A 85 -15.58 22.12 7.35
C TYR A 85 -15.78 21.19 6.14
N HIS A 86 -16.66 20.20 6.25
CA HIS A 86 -17.03 19.30 5.16
C HIS A 86 -17.60 20.05 3.96
N ASN A 87 -18.44 21.05 4.20
CA ASN A 87 -19.03 21.88 3.14
C ASN A 87 -17.99 22.79 2.45
N SER A 88 -16.86 23.08 3.10
CA SER A 88 -15.75 23.81 2.48
C SER A 88 -14.99 23.00 1.41
N LEU A 89 -15.19 21.67 1.37
CA LEU A 89 -14.64 20.86 0.29
C LEU A 89 -15.19 21.38 -1.04
N PRO A 90 -14.35 21.61 -2.05
CA PRO A 90 -14.84 21.94 -3.38
C PRO A 90 -15.83 20.84 -3.79
N GLN A 91 -17.06 21.22 -4.13
CA GLN A 91 -18.02 20.31 -4.77
C GLN A 91 -17.39 19.85 -6.08
N PHE A 92 -16.68 18.72 -6.02
CA PHE A 92 -16.14 18.08 -7.19
C PHE A 92 -17.32 17.69 -8.07
N SER A 93 -17.52 18.43 -9.16
CA SER A 93 -18.49 18.08 -10.19
C SER A 93 -18.18 16.65 -10.68
N GLU A 94 -19.24 15.88 -10.95
CA GLU A 94 -19.21 14.46 -11.30
C GLU A 94 -18.20 14.08 -12.41
N THR A 95 -17.79 15.04 -13.23
CA THR A 95 -16.76 14.90 -14.27
C THR A 95 -15.40 14.43 -13.74
N VAL A 96 -14.98 14.89 -12.56
CA VAL A 96 -13.69 14.50 -11.96
C VAL A 96 -13.73 13.09 -11.40
N THR A 97 -14.92 12.58 -11.07
CA THR A 97 -15.11 11.22 -10.55
C THR A 97 -14.86 10.16 -11.61
N GLU A 98 -15.24 10.40 -12.86
CA GLU A 98 -14.98 9.46 -13.97
C GLU A 98 -13.50 9.47 -14.38
N GLU A 99 -12.85 10.63 -14.43
CA GLU A 99 -11.40 10.70 -14.67
C GLU A 99 -10.61 10.07 -13.53
N ASN A 100 -10.98 10.30 -12.27
CA ASN A 100 -10.32 9.68 -11.12
C ASN A 100 -10.60 8.18 -11.03
N LYS A 101 -11.82 7.72 -11.32
CA LYS A 101 -12.12 6.28 -11.45
C LYS A 101 -11.32 5.65 -12.58
N LYS A 102 -11.20 6.33 -13.71
CA LYS A 102 -10.40 5.88 -14.87
C LYS A 102 -8.92 5.88 -14.54
N LEU A 103 -8.43 6.89 -13.81
CA LEU A 103 -7.04 6.98 -13.35
C LEU A 103 -6.71 5.93 -12.29
N GLU A 104 -7.62 5.66 -11.35
CA GLU A 104 -7.49 4.55 -10.40
C GLU A 104 -7.53 3.21 -11.10
N LYS A 105 -8.43 3.03 -12.09
CA LYS A 105 -8.49 1.81 -12.90
C LYS A 105 -7.21 1.64 -13.71
N LEU A 106 -6.69 2.70 -14.33
CA LEU A 106 -5.39 2.70 -15.00
C LEU A 106 -4.23 2.40 -14.05
N ARG A 107 -4.23 2.95 -12.83
CA ARG A 107 -3.21 2.65 -11.80
C ARG A 107 -3.29 1.20 -11.34
N ARG A 108 -4.49 0.66 -11.12
CA ARG A 108 -4.71 -0.75 -10.79
C ARG A 108 -4.30 -1.66 -11.94
N ASP A 109 -4.66 -1.32 -13.17
CA ASP A 109 -4.29 -2.08 -14.37
C ASP A 109 -2.77 -2.00 -14.59
N GLN A 110 -2.12 -0.86 -14.35
CA GLN A 110 -0.66 -0.73 -14.41
C GLN A 110 0.05 -1.52 -13.31
N ALA A 111 -0.46 -1.53 -12.08
CA ALA A 111 0.08 -2.32 -10.98
C ALA A 111 -0.09 -3.82 -11.24
N PHE A 112 -1.27 -4.23 -11.72
CA PHE A 112 -1.56 -5.60 -12.12
C PHE A 112 -0.71 -6.03 -13.31
N GLN A 113 -0.50 -5.15 -14.31
CA GLN A 113 0.41 -5.40 -15.43
C GLN A 113 1.85 -5.54 -14.96
N ARG A 114 2.32 -4.76 -13.98
CA ARG A 114 3.66 -4.94 -13.38
C ARG A 114 3.76 -6.30 -12.69
N GLU A 115 2.80 -6.68 -11.85
CA GLU A 115 2.81 -7.99 -11.19
C GLU A 115 2.74 -9.16 -12.18
N VAL A 116 1.91 -9.05 -13.22
CA VAL A 116 1.76 -10.10 -14.25
C VAL A 116 2.98 -10.16 -15.17
N PHE A 117 3.60 -9.03 -15.50
CA PHE A 117 4.81 -8.98 -16.31
C PHE A 117 6.01 -9.54 -15.54
N GLU A 118 6.14 -9.22 -14.25
CA GLU A 118 7.19 -9.79 -13.38
C GLU A 118 7.04 -11.30 -13.21
N LYS A 119 5.82 -11.83 -13.03
CA LYS A 119 5.57 -13.27 -12.95
C LYS A 119 5.80 -14.01 -14.27
N LYS A 120 5.46 -13.40 -15.41
CA LYS A 120 5.66 -14.01 -16.73
C LYS A 120 7.12 -13.99 -17.18
N GLN A 121 7.89 -12.98 -16.78
CA GLN A 121 9.31 -12.88 -17.11
C GLN A 121 10.15 -13.81 -16.23
N ALA A 122 9.83 -13.91 -14.93
CA ALA A 122 10.46 -14.86 -14.00
C ALA A 122 10.34 -16.32 -14.48
N ASN A 123 9.16 -16.75 -14.94
CA ASN A 123 8.98 -18.11 -15.44
C ASN A 123 9.77 -18.41 -16.73
N LYS A 124 9.96 -17.43 -17.63
CA LYS A 124 10.77 -17.62 -18.84
C LYS A 124 12.26 -17.66 -18.53
N ASP A 125 12.72 -16.78 -17.64
CA ASP A 125 14.14 -16.71 -17.25
C ASP A 125 14.58 -17.96 -16.47
N ILE A 126 13.70 -18.53 -15.63
CA ILE A 126 13.95 -19.82 -14.95
C ILE A 126 14.03 -20.97 -15.96
N LEU A 127 13.14 -21.02 -16.95
CA LEU A 127 13.09 -22.13 -17.92
C LEU A 127 14.30 -22.11 -18.88
N TYR A 128 14.59 -20.95 -19.49
CA TYR A 128 15.73 -20.82 -20.41
C TYR A 128 17.07 -20.84 -19.67
N GLY A 129 17.17 -20.19 -18.49
CA GLY A 129 18.36 -20.20 -17.66
C GLY A 129 18.67 -21.60 -17.12
N GLY A 130 17.65 -22.34 -16.66
CA GLY A 130 17.78 -23.73 -16.23
C GLY A 130 18.21 -24.67 -17.37
N LEU A 131 17.64 -24.51 -18.57
CA LEU A 131 18.02 -25.32 -19.73
C LEU A 131 19.49 -25.07 -20.13
N TRP A 132 19.94 -23.81 -20.13
CA TRP A 132 21.32 -23.45 -20.46
C TRP A 132 22.31 -23.93 -19.39
N PHE A 133 21.93 -23.84 -18.12
CA PHE A 133 22.74 -24.29 -17.00
C PHE A 133 22.92 -25.81 -17.01
N VAL A 134 21.84 -26.58 -17.17
CA VAL A 134 21.89 -28.06 -17.22
C VAL A 134 22.64 -28.54 -18.45
N GLY A 135 22.40 -27.92 -19.61
CA GLY A 135 23.15 -28.23 -20.84
C GLY A 135 24.65 -27.93 -20.70
N GLY A 136 25.01 -26.79 -20.13
CA GLY A 136 26.40 -26.41 -19.85
C GLY A 136 27.08 -27.35 -18.83
N LEU A 137 26.36 -27.78 -17.80
CA LEU A 137 26.86 -28.71 -16.79
C LEU A 137 27.15 -30.09 -17.40
N ALA A 138 26.25 -30.62 -18.22
CA ALA A 138 26.42 -31.92 -18.87
C ALA A 138 27.65 -31.96 -19.80
N ILE A 139 27.85 -30.90 -20.60
CA ILE A 139 29.01 -30.75 -21.48
C ILE A 139 30.30 -30.62 -20.66
N THR A 140 30.27 -29.87 -19.55
CA THR A 140 31.42 -29.70 -18.66
C THR A 140 31.83 -31.02 -18.01
N LEU A 141 30.87 -31.81 -17.52
CA LEU A 141 31.10 -33.12 -16.92
C LEU A 141 31.63 -34.13 -17.95
N ALA A 142 31.08 -34.14 -19.17
CA ALA A 142 31.56 -35.00 -20.25
C ALA A 142 32.99 -34.63 -20.71
N SER A 143 33.32 -33.34 -20.76
CA SER A 143 34.67 -32.86 -21.09
C SER A 143 35.69 -33.21 -20.00
N LEU A 144 35.31 -33.10 -18.72
CA LEU A 144 36.14 -33.52 -17.58
C LEU A 144 36.38 -35.03 -17.60
N ALA A 145 35.35 -35.83 -17.90
CA ALA A 145 35.47 -37.29 -18.00
C ALA A 145 36.32 -37.73 -19.21
N SER A 146 36.42 -36.91 -20.26
CA SER A 146 37.20 -37.19 -21.48
C SER A 146 38.66 -36.72 -21.39
N GLY A 147 39.11 -36.20 -20.24
CA GLY A 147 40.52 -35.86 -19.98
C GLY A 147 41.06 -34.62 -20.72
N LYS A 148 40.22 -33.85 -21.44
CA LYS A 148 40.60 -32.56 -22.04
C LYS A 148 40.15 -31.43 -21.11
N GLY A 149 41.15 -30.73 -20.56
CA GLY A 149 41.03 -29.72 -19.49
C GLY A 149 39.82 -28.79 -19.60
N GLY A 150 39.12 -28.66 -18.47
CA GLY A 150 37.84 -27.95 -18.31
C GLY A 150 37.92 -26.43 -18.37
N PHE A 151 38.07 -25.86 -19.56
CA PHE A 151 37.97 -24.41 -19.78
C PHE A 151 36.97 -23.98 -20.86
N ILE A 152 36.23 -24.90 -21.48
CA ILE A 152 35.44 -24.57 -22.69
C ILE A 152 34.00 -24.12 -22.39
N ALA A 153 33.45 -24.35 -21.19
CA ALA A 153 32.04 -24.05 -20.89
C ALA A 153 31.81 -23.04 -19.73
N TYR A 154 32.86 -22.34 -19.28
CA TYR A 154 32.77 -21.44 -18.12
C TYR A 154 31.76 -20.30 -18.35
N GLY A 155 31.68 -19.78 -19.57
CA GLY A 155 30.76 -18.69 -19.93
C GLY A 155 29.29 -19.09 -19.86
N ALA A 156 28.92 -20.26 -20.39
CA ALA A 156 27.51 -20.70 -20.41
C ALA A 156 27.01 -21.09 -19.02
N VAL A 157 27.85 -21.71 -18.20
CA VAL A 157 27.51 -22.11 -16.82
C VAL A 157 27.41 -20.88 -15.91
N ILE A 158 28.34 -19.91 -16.02
CA ILE A 158 28.27 -18.67 -15.23
C ILE A 158 27.09 -17.79 -15.68
N PHE A 159 26.92 -17.59 -16.98
CA PHE A 159 25.84 -16.74 -17.49
C PHE A 159 24.46 -17.32 -17.18
N GLY A 160 24.28 -18.63 -17.39
CA GLY A 160 23.05 -19.34 -17.03
C GLY A 160 22.80 -19.37 -15.51
N GLY A 161 23.86 -19.62 -14.72
CA GLY A 161 23.78 -19.64 -13.26
C GLY A 161 23.39 -18.27 -12.67
N VAL A 162 23.97 -17.17 -13.15
CA VAL A 162 23.64 -15.82 -12.68
C VAL A 162 22.20 -15.45 -13.01
N GLN A 163 21.70 -15.78 -14.20
CA GLN A 163 20.30 -15.57 -14.57
C GLN A 163 19.33 -16.41 -13.72
N PHE A 164 19.67 -17.68 -13.46
CA PHE A 164 18.86 -18.59 -12.65
C PHE A 164 18.77 -18.14 -11.18
N PHE A 165 19.89 -17.76 -10.55
CA PHE A 165 19.90 -17.29 -9.17
C PHE A 165 19.23 -15.91 -9.00
N ARG A 166 19.32 -15.01 -9.99
CA ARG A 166 18.52 -13.77 -10.00
C ARG A 166 17.01 -14.02 -10.08
N GLY A 167 16.59 -15.04 -10.83
CA GLY A 167 15.19 -15.45 -10.90
C GLY A 167 14.68 -16.01 -9.57
N LEU A 168 15.46 -16.85 -8.90
CA LEU A 168 15.11 -17.43 -7.59
C LEU A 168 15.02 -16.39 -6.46
N MET A 169 15.92 -15.41 -6.41
CA MET A 169 15.88 -14.37 -5.37
C MET A 169 14.76 -13.34 -5.56
N LYS A 170 14.13 -13.28 -6.74
CA LYS A 170 13.05 -12.35 -7.06
C LYS A 170 11.65 -12.97 -6.89
N ASN A 171 11.55 -14.28 -6.68
CA ASN A 171 10.30 -15.04 -6.56
C ASN A 171 9.85 -15.21 -5.11
#